data_AF-A0A074LII1-F1
#
_entry.id   AF-A0A074LII1-F1
#
_cell.length_a   1.000
_cell.length_b   1.000
_cell.length_c   1.000
_cell.angle_alpha   90.00
_cell.angle_beta   90.00
_cell.angle_gamma   90.00
#
_symmetry.space_group_name_H-M   'P 1'
#
loop_
_entity.id
_entity.type
_entity.pdbx_description
1 polymer ?
#
loop_
_entity_poly.entity_id
_entity_poly.type
_entity_poly.pdbx_seq_one_letter_code
_entity_poly.pdbx_strand_id
1 'polypeptide(L)'
;MYEETKTARVLRFLGWAVMVVGVVSGFFLANVPVEPGAMYTRFELALAFKYWIGSIVSGVLVLGFAEVVRLLDKINDKLDKLDRLDKR
;
A
#
# COMPACT_ATOMS: atom_id res chain seq x y z
N MET A 1 -11.45 -15.36 14.36
CA MET A 1 -10.92 -14.86 13.07
C MET A 1 -11.96 -13.89 12.53
N TYR A 2 -11.75 -12.58 12.70
CA TYR A 2 -12.77 -11.58 12.35
C TYR A 2 -12.88 -11.48 10.82
N GLU A 3 -14.10 -11.52 10.27
CA GLU A 3 -14.33 -11.34 8.84
C GLU A 3 -13.92 -9.91 8.45
N GLU A 4 -12.84 -9.77 7.69
CA GLU A 4 -12.58 -8.51 6.99
C GLU A 4 -13.69 -8.28 5.97
N THR A 5 -14.25 -7.08 5.96
CA THR A 5 -15.00 -6.64 4.79
C THR A 5 -14.12 -6.70 3.55
N LYS A 6 -14.73 -7.12 2.42
CA LYS A 6 -14.06 -7.27 1.13
C LYS A 6 -13.26 -6.01 0.76
N THR A 7 -13.80 -4.83 1.08
CA THR A 7 -13.18 -3.52 0.83
C THR A 7 -11.86 -3.33 1.59
N ALA A 8 -11.84 -3.56 2.91
CA ALA A 8 -10.62 -3.40 3.70
C ALA A 8 -9.52 -4.38 3.28
N ARG A 9 -9.90 -5.62 2.92
CA ARG A 9 -8.95 -6.62 2.40
C ARG A 9 -8.33 -6.19 1.07
N VAL A 10 -9.13 -5.66 0.14
CA VAL A 10 -8.63 -5.17 -1.16
C VAL A 10 -7.68 -4.01 -0.97
N LEU A 11 -8.00 -3.03 -0.12
CA LEU A 11 -7.09 -1.91 0.15
C LEU A 11 -5.78 -2.38 0.80
N ARG A 12 -5.84 -3.34 1.72
CA ARG A 12 -4.64 -3.94 2.31
C ARG A 12 -3.75 -4.58 1.25
N PHE A 13 -4.34 -5.35 0.34
CA PHE A 13 -3.63 -5.95 -0.78
C PHE A 13 -3.00 -4.88 -1.69
N LEU A 14 -3.74 -3.83 -2.04
CA LEU A 14 -3.22 -2.72 -2.85
C LEU A 14 -2.04 -2.01 -2.18
N GLY A 15 -2.11 -1.78 -0.87
CA GLY A 15 -1.00 -1.17 -0.13
C GLY A 15 0.29 -1.99 -0.24
N TRP A 16 0.21 -3.31 -0.08
CA TRP A 16 1.35 -4.20 -0.30
C TRP A 16 1.81 -4.24 -1.76
N ALA A 17 0.88 -4.30 -2.70
CA ALA A 17 1.20 -4.30 -4.13
C ALA A 17 1.96 -3.03 -4.55
N VAL A 18 1.56 -1.85 -4.06
CA VAL A 18 2.25 -0.59 -4.32
C VAL A 18 3.69 -0.62 -3.81
N MET A 19 3.92 -1.15 -2.61
CA MET A 19 5.29 -1.27 -2.08
C MET A 19 6.14 -2.23 -2.90
N VAL A 20 5.61 -3.41 -3.25
CA VAL A 20 6.35 -4.40 -4.03
C VAL A 20 6.68 -3.87 -5.43
N VAL A 21 5.69 -3.34 -6.14
CA VAL A 21 5.87 -2.77 -7.49
C VAL A 21 6.82 -1.58 -7.45
N GLY A 22 6.75 -0.75 -6.41
CA GLY A 22 7.64 0.39 -6.24
C GLY A 22 9.09 -0.01 -5.94
N VAL A 23 9.32 -1.05 -5.14
CA VAL A 23 10.65 -1.59 -4.89
C VAL A 23 11.25 -2.18 -6.17
N VAL A 24 10.47 -2.99 -6.88
CA VAL A 24 10.89 -3.62 -8.15
C VAL A 24 11.16 -2.57 -9.22
N SER A 25 10.26 -1.61 -9.43
CA SER A 25 10.45 -0.53 -10.40
C SER A 25 11.63 0.36 -10.04
N GLY A 26 11.84 0.67 -8.76
CA GLY A 26 13.03 1.39 -8.29
C GLY A 26 14.33 0.67 -8.64
N PHE A 27 14.36 -0.67 -8.60
CA PHE A 27 15.52 -1.44 -9.02
C PHE A 27 15.81 -1.28 -10.53
N PHE A 28 14.77 -1.37 -11.38
CA PHE A 28 14.95 -1.19 -12.82
C PHE A 28 15.30 0.24 -13.20
N LEU A 29 14.60 1.23 -12.64
CA LEU A 29 14.79 2.65 -12.97
C LEU A 29 16.12 3.22 -12.47
N ALA A 30 16.73 2.61 -11.46
CA ALA A 30 18.04 3.00 -10.97
C ALA A 30 19.21 2.49 -11.82
N ASN A 31 18.96 1.63 -12.81
CA ASN A 31 19.96 1.24 -13.79
C ASN A 31 20.02 2.28 -14.90
N VAL A 32 20.95 3.23 -14.78
CA VAL A 32 21.10 4.34 -15.73
C VAL A 32 22.36 4.17 -16.59
N PRO A 33 22.37 4.63 -17.85
CA PRO A 33 23.57 4.59 -18.69
C PRO A 33 24.71 5.38 -18.05
N VAL A 34 25.95 4.87 -18.12
CA VAL A 34 27.13 5.60 -17.61
C VAL A 34 27.38 6.90 -18.36
N GLU A 35 27.06 6.92 -19.65
CA GLU A 35 27.16 8.07 -20.55
C GLU A 35 26.00 8.03 -21.56
N PRO A 36 25.60 9.16 -22.18
CA PRO A 36 24.56 9.18 -23.20
C PRO A 36 24.91 8.24 -24.38
N GLY A 37 24.07 7.25 -24.64
CA GLY A 37 24.27 6.26 -25.71
C GLY A 37 25.13 5.05 -25.34
N ALA A 38 25.60 4.95 -24.09
CA ALA A 38 26.35 3.78 -23.63
C ALA A 38 25.46 2.53 -23.54
N MET A 39 26.00 1.38 -23.95
CA MET A 39 25.35 0.07 -23.81
C MET A 39 25.41 -0.48 -22.37
N TYR A 40 26.33 0.06 -21.56
CA TYR A 40 26.51 -0.34 -20.16
C TYR A 40 25.75 0.59 -19.21
N THR A 41 25.08 0.00 -18.23
CA THR A 41 24.38 0.73 -17.16
C THR A 41 25.13 0.61 -15.84
N ARG A 42 25.06 1.65 -15.01
CA ARG A 42 25.44 1.61 -13.59
C ARG A 42 24.20 1.72 -12.72
N PHE A 43 24.24 1.04 -11.59
CA PHE A 43 23.17 1.14 -10.60
C PHE A 43 23.41 2.35 -9.70
N GLU A 44 22.48 3.30 -9.71
CA GLU A 44 22.50 4.47 -8.84
C GLU A 44 21.64 4.26 -7.60
N LEU A 45 22.29 3.87 -6.51
CA LEU A 45 21.65 3.55 -5.24
C LEU A 45 20.78 4.71 -4.71
N ALA A 46 21.24 5.96 -4.86
CA ALA A 46 20.48 7.14 -4.44
C ALA A 46 19.14 7.28 -5.19
N LEU A 47 19.13 6.96 -6.49
CA LEU A 47 17.92 6.97 -7.31
C LEU A 47 16.97 5.84 -6.91
N ALA A 48 17.51 4.64 -6.68
CA ALA A 48 16.72 3.50 -6.18
C ALA A 48 16.04 3.83 -4.85
N PHE A 49 16.79 4.38 -3.88
CA PHE A 49 16.26 4.77 -2.57
C PHE A 49 15.13 5.79 -2.68
N LYS A 50 15.23 6.76 -3.60
CA LYS A 50 14.16 7.74 -3.83
C LYS A 50 12.85 7.06 -4.21
N TYR A 51 12.89 6.09 -5.13
CA TYR A 51 11.71 5.33 -5.53
C TYR A 51 11.20 4.40 -4.42
N TRP A 52 12.12 3.73 -3.71
CA TRP A 52 11.76 2.83 -2.62
C TRP A 52 11.07 3.56 -1.49
N ILE A 53 11.63 4.67 -1.00
CA ILE A 53 11.01 5.49 0.05
C ILE A 53 9.64 6.00 -0.39
N GLY A 54 9.53 6.52 -1.61
CA GLY A 54 8.25 6.99 -2.16
C GLY A 54 7.18 5.90 -2.18
N SER A 55 7.56 4.68 -2.59
CA SER A 55 6.65 3.53 -2.62
C SER A 55 6.25 3.03 -1.24
N ILE A 56 7.18 3.00 -0.29
CA ILE A 56 6.94 2.59 1.10
C ILE A 56 5.98 3.59 1.76
N VAL A 57 6.26 4.89 1.66
CA VAL A 57 5.40 5.93 2.24
C VAL A 57 3.99 5.84 1.65
N SER A 58 3.88 5.72 0.33
CA SER A 58 2.58 5.61 -0.34
C SER A 58 1.84 4.33 0.07
N GLY A 59 2.52 3.19 0.12
CA GLY A 59 1.92 1.92 0.53
C GLY A 59 1.47 1.91 1.99
N VAL A 60 2.27 2.49 2.90
CA VAL A 60 1.90 2.65 4.32
C VAL A 60 0.66 3.54 4.46
N LEU A 61 0.55 4.63 3.68
CA LEU A 61 -0.65 5.47 3.68
C LEU A 61 -1.89 4.69 3.24
N VAL A 62 -1.78 3.88 2.18
CA VAL A 62 -2.89 3.03 1.70
C VAL A 62 -3.27 1.98 2.75
N LEU A 63 -2.29 1.34 3.40
CA LEU A 63 -2.53 0.40 4.49
C LEU A 63 -3.21 1.07 5.69
N GLY A 64 -2.77 2.28 6.05
CA GLY A 64 -3.40 3.09 7.10
C GLY A 64 -4.86 3.40 6.76
N PHE A 65 -5.15 3.78 5.52
CA PHE A 65 -6.52 4.03 5.08
C PHE A 65 -7.37 2.75 5.09
N ALA A 66 -6.81 1.61 4.70
CA ALA A 66 -7.47 0.31 4.82
C ALA A 66 -7.88 0.00 6.27
N GLU A 67 -7.04 0.38 7.22
CA GLU A 67 -7.30 0.19 8.65
C GLU A 67 -8.42 1.10 9.16
N VAL A 68 -8.47 2.35 8.69
CA VAL A 68 -9.56 3.28 9.01
C VAL A 68 -10.90 2.72 8.51
N VAL A 69 -10.95 2.22 7.27
CA VAL A 69 -12.17 1.60 6.71
C VAL A 69 -12.60 0.39 7.53
N ARG A 70 -11.66 -0.48 7.91
CA ARG A 70 -11.93 -1.65 8.74
C ARG A 70 -12.50 -1.27 10.12
N LEU A 71 -11.98 -0.21 10.72
CA LEU A 71 -12.46 0.28 12.01
C LEU A 71 -13.87 0.88 11.90
N LEU A 72 -14.12 1.66 10.84
CA LEU A 72 -15.44 2.25 10.59
C LEU A 72 -16.51 1.18 10.41
N ASP A 73 -16.19 0.15 9.63
CA ASP A 73 -17.06 -0.99 9.39
C ASP A 73 -17.39 -1.76 10.70
N LYS A 74 -16.38 -1.97 11.55
CA LYS A 74 -16.57 -2.57 12.88
C LYS A 74 -17.45 -1.72 13.81
N ILE A 75 -17.37 -0.39 13.71
CA ILE A 75 -18.24 0.52 14.47
C ILE A 75 -19.67 0.43 13.95
N ASN A 76 -19.85 0.45 12.63
CA ASN A 76 -21.15 0.34 11.98
C ASN A 76 -21.88 -0.96 12.37
N ASP A 77 -21.18 -2.10 12.33
CA ASP A 77 -21.71 -3.40 12.75
C ASP A 77 -22.14 -3.44 14.23
N LYS A 78 -21.42 -2.71 15.10
CA LYS A 78 -21.77 -2.61 16.52
C LYS A 78 -23.02 -1.75 16.71
N LEU A 79 -23.14 -0.63 15.98
CA LEU A 79 -24.30 0.25 16.04
C LEU A 79 -25.56 -0.45 15.53
N ASP A 80 -25.49 -1.16 14.40
CA ASP A 80 -26.63 -1.92 13.85
C ASP A 80 -27.10 -3.01 14.83
N LYS A 81 -26.16 -3.71 15.50
CA LYS A 81 -26.52 -4.68 16.55
C LYS A 81 -27.24 -4.05 17.73
N LEU A 82 -26.84 -2.84 18.15
CA LEU A 82 -27.47 -2.14 19.26
C LEU A 82 -28.88 -1.65 18.91
N ASP A 83 -29.07 -1.07 17.73
CA ASP A 83 -30.40 -0.63 17.24
C ASP A 83 -31.41 -1.81 17.17
N ARG A 84 -30.95 -2.99 16.75
CA ARG A 84 -31.78 -4.21 16.71
C ARG A 84 -32.15 -4.73 18.10
N LEU A 85 -31.36 -4.43 19.14
CA LEU A 85 -31.65 -4.82 20.53
C LEU A 85 -32.62 -3.85 21.19
N ASP A 86 -32.54 -2.56 20.90
CA ASP A 86 -33.45 -1.53 21.43
C ASP A 86 -34.88 -1.66 20.87
N LYS A 87 -35.02 -2.17 19.64
CA LYS A 87 -36.33 -2.43 18.99
C LYS A 87 -37.02 -3.72 19.42
N ARG A 88 -36.50 -4.46 20.41
CA ARG A 88 -37.10 -5.69 20.97
C ARG A 88 -37.60 -5.46 22.39
#